data_AF-A0ABD4QHL0-F1
#
_entry.id   AF-A0ABD4QHL0-F1
#
_cell.length_a   1.000
_cell.length_b   1.000
_cell.length_c   1.000
_cell.angle_alpha   90.00
_cell.angle_beta   90.00
_cell.angle_gamma   90.00
#
_symmetry.space_group_name_H-M   'P 1'
#
loop_
_entity.id
_entity.type
_entity.pdbx_description
1 polymer ?
#
loop_
_entity_poly.entity_id
_entity_poly.type
_entity_poly.pdbx_seq_one_letter_code
_entity_poly.pdbx_strand_id
1 'polypeptide(L)'
;MFQNWMKKKVEHTLDQPEQQETMTSVDMPDMDYYFIMGDVPTQDESLAKSLKARIKPLADEHKRTAILTLNYDVNMKERIHSLEESFPSQVDILNVFEHYILPESGSKRRYSECIAGEASHQINEAVFSENEPLIQVTRYELPSSPICYVDQFNEEQQLVKREEYNWQGVLCRVQSFVPHTGALYLEELIKEDGSIYMEIIYPGDAKKNPVRHINWYKKTGIQTFVKKTDIKQLWLSSIQSQNDRLKLMMTEDRDQDRHLFKMEQSETTYYAAFVHDAHYEEDPHQIYSQYGELFKQIRKQQLDAVFFGDTKHKEDVEKVLGEQAYFYHVSSHEMPAWNTALHQMLDNRIRKDELRRFVDRMKWVLRDLSSEHHVLHLQLEVKDEMSHADHVQIDFAGYDRVNGAEIIAQTIDENHLVSFPIGHFQTKKNIEINQTKFVDFYIRFKTVELQEVLQRLEVEGELLTNKPSSIDGWSYQTKQGNYSWKVK
;
A
#
# COMPACT_ATOMS: atom_id res chain seq x y z
N MET A 1 37.82 34.49 17.18
CA MET A 1 38.90 33.84 17.94
C MET A 1 38.35 33.38 19.28
N PHE A 2 38.01 32.11 19.43
CA PHE A 2 38.61 31.20 20.41
C PHE A 2 37.88 29.85 20.35
N GLN A 3 38.52 28.92 19.64
CA GLN A 3 38.32 27.49 19.75
C GLN A 3 38.80 26.99 21.12
N ASN A 4 38.41 25.76 21.45
CA ASN A 4 38.92 24.88 22.51
C ASN A 4 38.23 24.97 23.87
N TRP A 5 37.15 24.18 24.02
CA TRP A 5 36.92 23.49 25.29
C TRP A 5 36.37 22.08 25.07
N MET A 6 37.27 21.20 24.62
CA MET A 6 37.13 19.74 24.64
C MET A 6 38.44 19.20 25.22
N LYS A 7 38.40 18.73 26.48
CA LYS A 7 39.20 17.65 27.09
C LYS A 7 39.34 17.87 28.60
N LYS A 8 38.45 17.21 29.35
CA LYS A 8 38.85 16.57 30.61
C LYS A 8 38.02 15.30 30.79
N LYS A 9 38.62 14.18 30.38
CA LYS A 9 38.29 12.85 30.91
C LYS A 9 38.50 12.91 32.41
N VAL A 10 37.47 12.61 33.18
CA VAL A 10 37.61 12.13 34.56
C VAL A 10 36.74 10.89 34.62
N GLU A 11 37.43 9.74 34.74
CA GLU A 11 36.84 8.47 35.15
C GLU A 11 36.25 8.65 36.56
N HIS A 12 34.95 8.49 36.68
CA HIS A 12 34.31 8.13 37.93
C HIS A 12 33.42 6.93 37.68
N THR A 13 34.00 5.77 38.02
CA THR A 13 33.31 4.54 38.41
C THR A 13 32.27 4.87 39.48
N LEU A 14 31.00 4.75 39.12
CA LEU A 14 29.88 4.57 40.03
C LEU A 14 29.00 3.51 39.40
N ASP A 15 28.93 2.39 40.09
CA ASP A 15 28.25 1.16 39.73
C ASP A 15 26.82 1.45 39.25
N GLN A 16 26.56 1.17 37.97
CA GLN A 16 25.19 0.96 37.52
C GLN A 16 24.72 -0.35 38.14
N PRO A 17 23.55 -0.40 38.82
CA PRO A 17 22.96 -1.68 39.12
C PRO A 17 22.63 -2.32 37.78
N GLU A 18 23.26 -3.45 37.49
CA GLU A 18 22.80 -4.39 36.49
C GLU A 18 21.36 -4.77 36.85
N GLN A 19 20.40 -4.02 36.33
CA GLN A 19 19.07 -4.56 36.07
C GLN A 19 19.23 -5.52 34.89
N GLN A 20 19.84 -6.69 35.16
CA GLN A 20 19.36 -7.92 34.56
C GLN A 20 17.94 -8.12 35.08
N GLU A 21 17.00 -7.36 34.51
CA GLU A 21 15.66 -7.89 34.35
C GLU A 21 15.87 -9.18 33.58
N THR A 22 15.63 -10.29 34.27
CA THR A 22 15.45 -11.59 33.68
C THR A 22 14.44 -11.37 32.55
N MET A 23 14.92 -11.38 31.30
CA MET A 23 14.07 -11.39 30.12
C MET A 23 13.22 -12.65 30.27
N THR A 24 12.06 -12.49 30.88
CA THR A 24 10.90 -13.31 30.59
C THR A 24 10.85 -13.32 29.07
N SER A 25 10.90 -14.51 28.46
CA SER A 25 10.68 -14.64 27.04
C SER A 25 9.35 -13.95 26.76
N VAL A 26 9.41 -12.75 26.20
CA VAL A 26 8.19 -12.03 25.83
C VAL A 26 7.56 -12.94 24.79
N ASP A 27 6.34 -13.42 25.00
CA ASP A 27 5.68 -14.26 24.00
C ASP A 27 5.26 -13.39 22.81
N MET A 28 5.18 -13.97 21.61
CA MET A 28 4.73 -13.23 20.43
C MET A 28 3.36 -12.58 20.67
N PRO A 29 3.11 -11.33 20.19
CA PRO A 29 1.83 -10.67 20.42
C PRO A 29 0.63 -11.52 20.00
N ASP A 30 -0.44 -11.48 20.78
CA ASP A 30 -1.68 -12.19 20.43
C ASP A 30 -2.48 -11.40 19.39
N MET A 31 -2.18 -11.62 18.11
CA MET A 31 -2.79 -10.94 16.97
C MET A 31 -3.17 -11.93 15.87
N ASP A 32 -4.04 -11.51 14.96
CA ASP A 32 -4.29 -12.21 13.70
C ASP A 32 -3.30 -11.64 12.64
N TYR A 33 -2.50 -12.51 12.02
CA TYR A 33 -1.43 -12.14 11.09
C TYR A 33 -1.84 -12.40 9.64
N TYR A 34 -1.81 -11.36 8.80
CA TYR A 34 -2.20 -11.43 7.39
C TYR A 34 -1.06 -11.00 6.48
N PHE A 35 -0.60 -11.92 5.64
CA PHE A 35 0.47 -11.73 4.66
C PHE A 35 -0.14 -11.54 3.27
N ILE A 36 -0.02 -10.34 2.70
CA ILE A 36 -0.74 -9.94 1.49
C ILE A 36 0.17 -9.93 0.28
N MET A 37 -0.24 -10.62 -0.79
CA MET A 37 0.46 -10.70 -2.06
C MET A 37 -0.50 -10.70 -3.25
N GLY A 38 0.03 -10.47 -4.45
CA GLY A 38 -0.76 -10.51 -5.68
C GLY A 38 -1.24 -11.92 -5.98
N ASP A 39 -0.29 -12.79 -6.31
CA ASP A 39 -0.52 -14.16 -6.76
C ASP A 39 -0.12 -15.17 -5.67
N VAL A 40 -0.54 -16.43 -5.84
CA VAL A 40 -0.07 -17.53 -5.00
C VAL A 40 1.40 -17.81 -5.37
N PRO A 41 2.35 -17.69 -4.42
CA PRO A 41 3.77 -17.81 -4.73
C PRO A 41 4.10 -19.25 -5.13
N THR A 42 4.96 -19.42 -6.13
CA THR A 42 5.40 -20.75 -6.54
C THR A 42 6.43 -21.30 -5.55
N GLN A 43 6.43 -22.62 -5.30
CA GLN A 43 7.28 -23.22 -4.27
C GLN A 43 8.79 -22.98 -4.48
N ASP A 44 9.21 -22.79 -5.74
CA ASP A 44 10.61 -22.60 -6.11
C ASP A 44 11.11 -21.14 -5.99
N GLU A 45 10.20 -20.19 -5.78
CA GLU A 45 10.55 -18.78 -5.64
C GLU A 45 11.28 -18.49 -4.32
N SER A 46 12.28 -17.60 -4.39
CA SER A 46 12.98 -17.07 -3.22
C SER A 46 12.02 -16.42 -2.22
N LEU A 47 10.99 -15.73 -2.73
CA LEU A 47 9.95 -15.09 -1.95
C LEU A 47 9.15 -16.11 -1.13
N ALA A 48 8.76 -17.24 -1.73
CA ALA A 48 8.01 -18.30 -1.05
C ALA A 48 8.81 -18.90 0.13
N LYS A 49 10.11 -19.13 -0.06
CA LYS A 49 11.00 -19.63 0.99
C LYS A 49 11.15 -18.63 2.12
N SER A 50 11.34 -17.36 1.78
CA SER A 50 11.45 -16.24 2.72
C SER A 50 10.16 -16.08 3.55
N LEU A 51 9.00 -16.13 2.89
CA LEU A 51 7.68 -16.09 3.52
C LEU A 51 7.45 -17.27 4.46
N LYS A 52 7.77 -18.49 4.02
CA LYS A 52 7.64 -19.70 4.84
C LYS A 52 8.49 -19.64 6.10
N ALA A 53 9.70 -19.09 6.01
CA ALA A 53 10.57 -18.90 7.17
C ALA A 53 9.96 -17.94 8.21
N ARG A 54 9.24 -16.90 7.77
CA ARG A 54 8.54 -15.95 8.67
C ARG A 54 7.25 -16.51 9.27
N ILE A 55 6.47 -17.22 8.46
CA ILE A 55 5.14 -17.72 8.87
C ILE A 55 5.27 -18.91 9.83
N LYS A 56 6.22 -19.81 9.57
CA LYS A 56 6.32 -21.07 10.32
C LYS A 56 6.35 -20.87 11.84
N PRO A 57 7.17 -19.97 12.41
CA PRO A 57 7.19 -19.79 13.85
C PRO A 57 5.88 -19.21 14.43
N LEU A 58 5.21 -18.32 13.70
CA LEU A 58 3.90 -17.80 14.11
C LEU A 58 2.87 -18.94 14.18
N ALA A 59 2.89 -19.82 13.18
CA ALA A 59 2.04 -21.00 13.14
C ALA A 59 2.38 -22.02 14.26
N ASP A 60 3.67 -22.22 14.58
CA ASP A 60 4.13 -23.12 15.64
C ASP A 60 3.65 -22.63 17.04
N GLU A 61 3.58 -21.31 17.24
CA GLU A 61 2.99 -20.68 18.43
C GLU A 61 1.44 -20.62 18.40
N HIS A 62 0.81 -21.34 17.46
CA HIS A 62 -0.65 -21.40 17.27
C HIS A 62 -1.30 -20.02 17.05
N LYS A 63 -0.54 -19.07 16.47
CA LYS A 63 -1.08 -17.76 16.08
C LYS A 63 -1.89 -17.91 14.81
N ARG A 64 -3.04 -17.22 14.76
CA ARG A 64 -3.90 -17.19 13.57
C ARG A 64 -3.17 -16.47 12.46
N THR A 65 -2.80 -17.22 11.43
CA THR A 65 -1.95 -16.73 10.35
C THR A 65 -2.59 -17.06 9.02
N ALA A 66 -2.70 -16.07 8.15
CA ALA A 66 -3.26 -16.24 6.81
C ALA A 66 -2.42 -15.55 5.74
N ILE A 67 -2.33 -16.18 4.58
CA ILE A 67 -1.82 -15.58 3.33
C ILE A 67 -3.04 -15.13 2.53
N LEU A 68 -3.09 -13.84 2.20
CA LEU A 68 -4.14 -13.24 1.39
C LEU A 68 -3.61 -12.94 0.00
N THR A 69 -4.21 -13.56 -1.02
CA THR A 69 -3.90 -13.32 -2.43
C THR A 69 -5.00 -12.49 -3.09
N LEU A 70 -4.62 -11.52 -3.90
CA LEU A 70 -5.54 -10.50 -4.39
C LEU A 70 -5.83 -10.58 -5.90
N ASN A 71 -5.03 -11.32 -6.67
CA ASN A 71 -5.22 -11.46 -8.10
C ASN A 71 -6.12 -12.65 -8.45
N TYR A 72 -6.72 -12.58 -9.64
CA TYR A 72 -7.51 -13.67 -10.20
C TYR A 72 -6.61 -14.60 -11.00
N ASP A 73 -6.74 -15.91 -10.77
CA ASP A 73 -6.12 -16.97 -11.57
C ASP A 73 -7.18 -18.06 -11.81
N VAL A 74 -7.27 -18.58 -13.04
CA VAL A 74 -8.20 -19.66 -13.38
C VAL A 74 -7.88 -20.98 -12.67
N ASN A 75 -6.64 -21.18 -12.25
CA ASN A 75 -6.14 -22.35 -11.51
C ASN A 75 -5.91 -22.04 -10.03
N MET A 76 -6.58 -21.03 -9.49
CA MET A 76 -6.36 -20.56 -8.12
C MET A 76 -6.55 -21.69 -7.08
N LYS A 77 -7.56 -22.54 -7.24
CA LYS A 77 -7.84 -23.65 -6.31
C LYS A 77 -6.69 -24.64 -6.25
N GLU A 78 -6.15 -25.02 -7.41
CA GLU A 78 -5.06 -25.98 -7.53
C GLU A 78 -3.75 -25.39 -7.00
N ARG A 79 -3.49 -24.11 -7.28
CA ARG A 79 -2.31 -23.40 -6.76
C ARG A 79 -2.36 -23.27 -5.24
N ILE A 80 -3.52 -22.93 -4.68
CA ILE A 80 -3.72 -22.89 -3.22
C ILE A 80 -3.45 -24.27 -2.63
N HIS A 81 -4.05 -25.33 -3.18
CA HIS A 81 -3.85 -26.68 -2.69
C HIS A 81 -2.38 -27.12 -2.71
N SER A 82 -1.67 -26.83 -3.80
CA SER A 82 -0.23 -27.11 -3.90
C SER A 82 0.59 -26.33 -2.88
N LEU A 83 0.19 -25.11 -2.53
CA LEU A 83 0.88 -24.31 -1.52
C LEU A 83 0.55 -24.79 -0.10
N GLU A 84 -0.69 -25.20 0.18
CA GLU A 84 -1.11 -25.77 1.46
C GLU A 84 -0.25 -27.00 1.86
N GLU A 85 0.12 -27.85 0.89
CA GLU A 85 1.04 -28.98 1.13
C GLU A 85 2.42 -28.54 1.64
N SER A 86 2.81 -27.29 1.36
CA SER A 86 4.10 -26.72 1.75
C SER A 86 4.08 -25.94 3.05
N PHE A 87 2.91 -25.57 3.60
CA PHE A 87 2.79 -24.78 4.82
C PHE A 87 2.26 -25.61 6.01
N PRO A 88 2.50 -25.19 7.26
CA PRO A 88 1.82 -25.80 8.40
C PRO A 88 0.30 -25.71 8.24
N SER A 89 -0.42 -26.74 8.67
CA SER A 89 -1.90 -26.82 8.60
C SER A 89 -2.65 -25.69 9.31
N GLN A 90 -1.96 -24.89 10.11
CA GLN A 90 -2.47 -23.76 10.87
C GLN A 90 -2.49 -22.45 10.05
N VAL A 91 -1.95 -22.47 8.84
CA VAL A 91 -1.88 -21.29 7.95
C VAL A 91 -2.98 -21.37 6.91
N ASP A 92 -3.89 -20.40 6.94
CA ASP A 92 -4.94 -20.29 5.92
C ASP A 92 -4.40 -19.61 4.66
N ILE A 93 -4.73 -20.11 3.48
CA ILE A 93 -4.38 -19.46 2.21
C ILE A 93 -5.68 -19.07 1.51
N LEU A 94 -5.95 -17.76 1.48
CA LEU A 94 -7.21 -17.21 1.01
C LEU A 94 -7.00 -16.35 -0.23
N ASN A 95 -7.96 -16.40 -1.15
CA ASN A 95 -7.98 -15.56 -2.35
C ASN A 95 -9.27 -14.75 -2.42
N VAL A 96 -9.17 -13.48 -2.82
CA VAL A 96 -10.34 -12.58 -2.89
C VAL A 96 -11.44 -13.13 -3.78
N PHE A 97 -11.11 -13.73 -4.93
CA PHE A 97 -12.09 -14.22 -5.87
C PHE A 97 -12.70 -15.54 -5.40
N GLU A 98 -11.87 -16.49 -4.95
CA GLU A 98 -12.35 -17.83 -4.54
C GLU A 98 -13.02 -17.86 -3.18
N HIS A 99 -12.51 -17.11 -2.20
CA HIS A 99 -12.92 -17.23 -0.80
C HIS A 99 -13.87 -16.10 -0.34
N TYR A 100 -14.01 -15.02 -1.12
CA TYR A 100 -14.90 -13.91 -0.78
C TYR A 100 -15.94 -13.63 -1.86
N ILE A 101 -15.51 -13.42 -3.11
CA ILE A 101 -16.43 -13.08 -4.19
C ILE A 101 -17.32 -14.26 -4.58
N LEU A 102 -16.72 -15.42 -4.89
CA LEU A 102 -17.45 -16.58 -5.41
C LEU A 102 -18.54 -17.10 -4.42
N PRO A 103 -18.28 -17.24 -3.10
CA PRO A 103 -19.29 -17.72 -2.16
C PRO A 103 -20.51 -16.80 -2.03
N GLU A 104 -20.30 -15.49 -2.13
CA GLU A 104 -21.34 -14.47 -2.03
C GLU A 104 -22.04 -14.17 -3.38
N SER A 105 -21.57 -14.81 -4.45
CA SER A 105 -22.07 -14.59 -5.80
C SER A 105 -23.40 -15.31 -6.08
N GLY A 106 -24.34 -14.56 -6.66
CA GLY A 106 -25.49 -15.07 -7.39
C GLY A 106 -25.11 -15.40 -8.84
N SER A 107 -26.04 -15.21 -9.77
CA SER A 107 -25.79 -15.38 -11.21
C SER A 107 -26.52 -14.33 -12.03
N LYS A 108 -25.90 -13.86 -13.12
CA LYS A 108 -26.57 -13.04 -14.13
C LYS A 108 -27.40 -13.92 -15.07
N ARG A 109 -26.71 -14.87 -15.70
CA ARG A 109 -27.20 -15.81 -16.71
C ARG A 109 -26.24 -16.99 -16.78
N ARG A 110 -26.64 -18.10 -17.41
CA ARG A 110 -25.70 -19.14 -17.83
C ARG A 110 -25.02 -18.71 -19.11
N TYR A 111 -23.73 -19.00 -19.20
CA TYR A 111 -22.97 -18.84 -20.43
C TYR A 111 -23.33 -19.98 -21.38
N SER A 112 -23.61 -19.64 -22.64
CA SER A 112 -24.11 -20.59 -23.66
C SER A 112 -23.41 -20.47 -25.01
N GLU A 113 -22.46 -19.56 -25.15
CA GLU A 113 -21.81 -19.21 -26.42
C GLU A 113 -20.44 -19.88 -26.55
N CYS A 114 -20.33 -21.17 -26.21
CA CYS A 114 -19.05 -21.88 -26.22
C CYS A 114 -18.42 -21.95 -27.63
N ILE A 115 -17.13 -21.62 -27.76
CA ILE A 115 -16.41 -21.70 -29.04
C ILE A 115 -16.39 -23.14 -29.57
N ALA A 116 -16.27 -24.12 -28.68
CA ALA A 116 -16.24 -25.55 -29.03
C ALA A 116 -17.62 -26.16 -29.39
N GLY A 117 -18.72 -25.36 -29.43
CA GLY A 117 -20.08 -25.86 -29.70
C GLY A 117 -20.84 -26.34 -28.45
N GLU A 118 -21.88 -27.17 -28.63
CA GLU A 118 -22.71 -27.66 -27.52
C GLU A 118 -21.91 -28.51 -26.53
N ALA A 119 -21.61 -27.91 -25.37
CA ALA A 119 -21.30 -28.51 -24.08
C ALA A 119 -20.54 -29.85 -24.15
N SER A 120 -19.29 -29.86 -24.62
CA SER A 120 -18.39 -30.95 -24.26
C SER A 120 -18.28 -30.98 -22.75
N HIS A 121 -18.80 -32.02 -22.11
CA HIS A 121 -18.73 -32.18 -20.65
C HIS A 121 -17.28 -32.15 -20.11
N GLN A 122 -16.28 -32.29 -20.99
CA GLN A 122 -14.87 -32.00 -20.73
C GLN A 122 -14.22 -31.38 -21.98
N ILE A 123 -13.83 -30.10 -21.92
CA ILE A 123 -13.13 -29.41 -23.02
C ILE A 123 -11.82 -30.13 -23.41
N ASN A 124 -11.18 -30.79 -22.44
CA ASN A 124 -9.92 -31.50 -22.65
C ASN A 124 -10.04 -32.70 -23.60
N GLU A 125 -11.26 -33.23 -23.77
CA GLU A 125 -11.58 -34.30 -24.72
C GLU A 125 -12.12 -33.75 -26.06
N ALA A 126 -12.34 -32.43 -26.16
CA ALA A 126 -12.87 -31.83 -27.38
C ALA A 126 -11.86 -31.94 -28.53
N VAL A 127 -12.36 -32.40 -29.67
CA VAL A 127 -11.60 -32.49 -30.92
C VAL A 127 -11.87 -31.25 -31.74
N PHE A 128 -10.86 -30.39 -31.86
CA PHE A 128 -10.91 -29.21 -32.73
C PHE A 128 -10.45 -29.62 -34.13
N SER A 129 -11.19 -29.22 -35.16
CA SER A 129 -10.80 -29.52 -36.54
C SER A 129 -9.58 -28.68 -36.91
N GLU A 130 -8.51 -29.31 -37.42
CA GLU A 130 -7.36 -28.59 -37.98
C GLU A 130 -7.75 -27.66 -39.15
N ASN A 131 -8.95 -27.83 -39.70
CA ASN A 131 -9.50 -27.07 -40.82
C ASN A 131 -10.41 -25.90 -40.40
N GLU A 132 -10.46 -25.53 -39.12
CA GLU A 132 -11.16 -24.33 -38.65
C GLU A 132 -10.16 -23.16 -38.53
N PRO A 133 -9.88 -22.40 -39.61
CA PRO A 133 -8.84 -21.36 -39.61
C PRO A 133 -9.14 -20.17 -38.69
N LEU A 134 -10.31 -20.18 -38.04
CA LEU A 134 -10.77 -19.13 -37.14
C LEU A 134 -10.65 -19.52 -35.66
N ILE A 135 -10.16 -20.72 -35.35
CA ILE A 135 -10.03 -21.20 -33.97
C ILE A 135 -8.59 -21.63 -33.70
N GLN A 136 -8.02 -21.14 -32.60
CA GLN A 136 -6.70 -21.56 -32.12
C GLN A 136 -6.82 -22.09 -30.69
N VAL A 137 -6.17 -23.23 -30.42
CA VAL A 137 -6.17 -23.87 -29.10
C VAL A 137 -4.76 -23.81 -28.51
N THR A 138 -4.64 -23.28 -27.31
CA THR A 138 -3.41 -23.29 -26.53
C THR A 138 -3.56 -24.23 -25.33
N ARG A 139 -2.55 -25.05 -25.08
CA ARG A 139 -2.54 -26.06 -24.01
C ARG A 139 -1.43 -25.77 -23.00
N TYR A 140 -1.62 -26.24 -21.77
CA TYR A 140 -0.59 -26.20 -20.74
C TYR A 140 0.53 -27.21 -21.04
N GLU A 141 1.76 -26.89 -20.59
CA GLU A 141 2.91 -27.79 -20.59
C GLU A 141 2.84 -28.76 -19.39
N LEU A 142 1.77 -29.53 -19.31
CA LEU A 142 1.53 -30.56 -18.28
C LEU A 142 1.41 -31.95 -18.92
N PRO A 143 1.62 -33.05 -18.17
CA PRO A 143 1.58 -34.40 -18.73
C PRO A 143 0.31 -34.76 -19.51
N SER A 144 -0.86 -34.23 -19.09
CA SER A 144 -2.15 -34.42 -19.78
C SER A 144 -2.44 -33.37 -20.87
N SER A 145 -1.57 -32.38 -21.03
CA SER A 145 -1.72 -31.22 -21.92
C SER A 145 -3.16 -30.65 -21.95
N PRO A 146 -3.71 -30.26 -20.79
CA PRO A 146 -5.06 -29.70 -20.72
C PRO A 146 -5.12 -28.37 -21.47
N ILE A 147 -6.31 -28.04 -21.98
CA ILE A 147 -6.54 -26.79 -22.70
C ILE A 147 -6.47 -25.63 -21.71
N CYS A 148 -5.66 -24.64 -22.06
CA CYS A 148 -5.50 -23.39 -21.30
C CYS A 148 -6.48 -22.34 -21.82
N TYR A 149 -6.47 -22.09 -23.13
CA TYR A 149 -7.47 -21.22 -23.74
C TYR A 149 -7.75 -21.59 -25.21
N VAL A 150 -8.93 -21.19 -25.65
CA VAL A 150 -9.41 -21.29 -27.03
C VAL A 150 -9.68 -19.88 -27.53
N ASP A 151 -8.99 -19.49 -28.60
CA ASP A 151 -9.12 -18.20 -29.27
C ASP A 151 -9.98 -18.33 -30.52
N GLN A 152 -10.91 -17.39 -30.69
CA GLN A 152 -11.71 -17.23 -31.89
C GLN A 152 -11.29 -15.96 -32.63
N PHE A 153 -11.07 -16.09 -33.92
CA PHE A 153 -10.71 -15.03 -34.85
C PHE A 153 -11.86 -14.75 -35.83
N ASN A 154 -11.93 -13.52 -36.33
CA ASN A 154 -12.80 -13.19 -37.48
C ASN A 154 -12.12 -13.55 -38.82
N GLU A 155 -12.85 -13.38 -39.92
CA GLU A 155 -12.34 -13.67 -41.29
C GLU A 155 -11.05 -12.89 -41.63
N GLU A 156 -10.80 -11.76 -40.97
CA GLU A 156 -9.58 -10.94 -41.11
C GLU A 156 -8.44 -11.36 -40.15
N GLN A 157 -8.55 -12.52 -39.49
CA GLN A 157 -7.56 -13.05 -38.54
C GLN A 157 -7.33 -12.14 -37.31
N GLN A 158 -8.37 -11.43 -36.88
CA GLN A 158 -8.33 -10.61 -35.65
C GLN A 158 -9.02 -11.36 -34.52
N LEU A 159 -8.37 -11.40 -33.35
CA LEU A 159 -8.93 -11.99 -32.13
C LEU A 159 -10.21 -11.25 -31.75
N VAL A 160 -11.32 -11.99 -31.67
CA VAL A 160 -12.62 -11.44 -31.24
C VAL A 160 -13.04 -11.96 -29.87
N LYS A 161 -12.58 -13.18 -29.51
CA LYS A 161 -12.99 -13.83 -28.27
C LYS A 161 -11.93 -14.83 -27.80
N ARG A 162 -11.78 -14.94 -26.48
CA ARG A 162 -10.96 -15.95 -25.80
C ARG A 162 -11.77 -16.62 -24.71
N GLU A 163 -11.76 -17.94 -24.68
CA GLU A 163 -12.29 -18.76 -23.60
C GLU A 163 -11.13 -19.41 -22.85
N GLU A 164 -11.09 -19.26 -21.53
CA GLU A 164 -9.99 -19.74 -20.70
C GLU A 164 -10.49 -20.74 -19.66
N TYR A 165 -9.73 -21.81 -19.53
CA TYR A 165 -10.09 -23.03 -18.82
C TYR A 165 -9.05 -23.34 -17.76
N ASN A 166 -9.50 -23.91 -16.64
CA ASN A 166 -8.59 -24.42 -15.61
C ASN A 166 -8.00 -25.79 -15.98
N TRP A 167 -7.11 -26.33 -15.15
CA TRP A 167 -6.46 -27.62 -15.38
C TRP A 167 -7.42 -28.81 -15.54
N GLN A 168 -8.63 -28.73 -14.96
CA GLN A 168 -9.69 -29.74 -15.09
C GLN A 168 -10.53 -29.55 -16.36
N GLY A 169 -10.29 -28.49 -17.13
CA GLY A 169 -11.03 -28.19 -18.35
C GLY A 169 -12.39 -27.51 -18.11
N VAL A 170 -12.56 -26.86 -16.96
CA VAL A 170 -13.74 -26.06 -16.63
C VAL A 170 -13.55 -24.64 -17.16
N LEU A 171 -14.57 -24.09 -17.84
CA LEU A 171 -14.55 -22.71 -18.33
C LEU A 171 -14.64 -21.74 -17.15
N CYS A 172 -13.63 -20.87 -17.01
CA CYS A 172 -13.51 -19.95 -15.88
C CYS A 172 -13.63 -18.47 -16.29
N ARG A 173 -13.15 -18.13 -17.48
CA ARG A 173 -13.12 -16.74 -17.96
C ARG A 173 -13.39 -16.66 -19.46
N VAL A 174 -14.19 -15.67 -19.87
CA VAL A 174 -14.42 -15.34 -21.28
C VAL A 174 -14.06 -13.89 -21.51
N GLN A 175 -13.26 -13.62 -22.53
CA GLN A 175 -12.79 -12.28 -22.88
C GLN A 175 -13.24 -11.95 -24.30
N SER A 176 -13.76 -10.74 -24.50
CA SER A 176 -14.19 -10.24 -25.81
C SER A 176 -13.39 -9.02 -26.22
N PHE A 177 -12.99 -8.97 -27.49
CA PHE A 177 -12.06 -7.99 -28.02
C PHE A 177 -12.69 -7.17 -29.16
N VAL A 178 -12.32 -5.90 -29.25
CA VAL A 178 -12.74 -5.02 -30.33
C VAL A 178 -11.92 -5.37 -31.58
N PRO A 179 -12.57 -5.69 -32.72
CA PRO A 179 -11.89 -5.93 -33.98
C PRO A 179 -10.98 -4.76 -34.38
N HIS A 180 -9.90 -5.05 -35.11
CA HIS A 180 -8.84 -4.13 -35.54
C HIS A 180 -7.97 -3.51 -34.43
N THR A 181 -8.55 -3.16 -33.28
CA THR A 181 -7.79 -2.56 -32.17
C THR A 181 -7.21 -3.62 -31.24
N GLY A 182 -7.81 -4.81 -31.18
CA GLY A 182 -7.45 -5.87 -30.25
C GLY A 182 -7.70 -5.50 -28.79
N ALA A 183 -8.42 -4.41 -28.53
CA ALA A 183 -8.66 -3.93 -27.18
C ALA A 183 -9.74 -4.79 -26.51
N LEU A 184 -9.43 -5.33 -25.35
CA LEU A 184 -10.39 -6.01 -24.48
C LEU A 184 -11.55 -5.07 -24.13
N TYR A 185 -12.80 -5.45 -24.34
CA TYR A 185 -13.94 -4.61 -23.93
C TYR A 185 -14.83 -5.26 -22.87
N LEU A 186 -14.75 -6.57 -22.71
CA LEU A 186 -15.52 -7.34 -21.74
C LEU A 186 -14.72 -8.55 -21.24
N GLU A 187 -14.71 -8.77 -19.93
CA GLU A 187 -14.37 -10.04 -19.31
C GLU A 187 -15.57 -10.54 -18.50
N GLU A 188 -15.97 -11.79 -18.70
CA GLU A 188 -16.99 -12.48 -17.91
C GLU A 188 -16.29 -13.57 -17.08
N LEU A 189 -16.47 -13.54 -15.75
CA LEU A 189 -16.00 -14.60 -14.85
C LEU A 189 -17.14 -15.59 -14.59
N ILE A 190 -16.81 -16.87 -14.74
CA ILE A 190 -17.77 -17.97 -14.84
C ILE A 190 -17.56 -18.95 -13.68
N LYS A 191 -18.66 -19.40 -13.09
CA LYS A 191 -18.67 -20.45 -12.08
C LYS A 191 -18.57 -21.83 -12.72
N GLU A 192 -18.26 -22.84 -11.93
CA GLU A 192 -18.24 -24.24 -12.39
C GLU A 192 -19.57 -24.73 -12.97
N ASP A 193 -20.71 -24.16 -12.55
CA ASP A 193 -22.04 -24.47 -13.12
C ASP A 193 -22.32 -23.76 -14.46
N GLY A 194 -21.35 -23.02 -15.00
CA GLY A 194 -21.43 -22.24 -16.22
C GLY A 194 -22.14 -20.89 -16.05
N SER A 195 -22.50 -20.48 -14.84
CA SER A 195 -23.14 -19.18 -14.61
C SER A 195 -22.14 -18.04 -14.48
N ILE A 196 -22.47 -16.88 -15.06
CA ILE A 196 -21.65 -15.67 -14.97
C ILE A 196 -21.92 -14.99 -13.63
N TYR A 197 -20.86 -14.74 -12.87
CA TYR A 197 -20.96 -14.12 -11.54
C TYR A 197 -20.33 -12.73 -11.47
N MET A 198 -19.45 -12.38 -12.41
CA MET A 198 -18.84 -11.05 -12.48
C MET A 198 -18.55 -10.66 -13.93
N GLU A 199 -18.70 -9.38 -14.24
CA GLU A 199 -18.34 -8.79 -15.53
C GLU A 199 -17.42 -7.59 -15.32
N ILE A 200 -16.32 -7.51 -16.08
CA ILE A 200 -15.38 -6.39 -16.08
C ILE A 200 -15.46 -5.76 -17.47
N ILE A 201 -15.94 -4.51 -17.52
CA ILE A 201 -16.24 -3.81 -18.76
C ILE A 201 -15.23 -2.70 -18.96
N TYR A 202 -14.71 -2.59 -20.18
CA TYR A 202 -13.70 -1.63 -20.57
C TYR A 202 -14.21 -0.73 -21.72
N PRO A 203 -13.59 0.44 -21.96
CA PRO A 203 -13.92 1.31 -23.09
C PRO A 203 -13.63 0.70 -24.46
N GLY A 204 -12.65 -0.23 -24.57
CA GLY A 204 -12.23 -0.81 -25.84
C GLY A 204 -11.26 0.08 -26.63
N ASP A 205 -10.47 0.94 -25.95
CA ASP A 205 -9.46 1.80 -26.57
C ASP A 205 -8.07 1.19 -26.43
N ALA A 206 -7.40 0.91 -27.56
CA ALA A 206 -6.08 0.28 -27.61
C ALA A 206 -4.95 1.11 -26.97
N LYS A 207 -5.09 2.43 -26.86
CA LYS A 207 -4.05 3.28 -26.24
C LYS A 207 -4.16 3.32 -24.73
N LYS A 208 -5.39 3.35 -24.21
CA LYS A 208 -5.69 3.37 -22.77
C LYS A 208 -6.99 2.63 -22.53
N ASN A 209 -6.89 1.48 -21.89
CA ASN A 209 -8.05 0.64 -21.63
C ASN A 209 -8.28 0.42 -20.12
N PRO A 210 -8.50 1.50 -19.33
CA PRO A 210 -8.82 1.34 -17.92
C PRO A 210 -10.18 0.67 -17.78
N VAL A 211 -10.41 0.00 -16.65
CA VAL A 211 -11.74 -0.52 -16.31
C VAL A 211 -12.75 0.62 -16.30
N ARG A 212 -13.89 0.44 -16.98
CA ARG A 212 -15.03 1.37 -16.97
C ARG A 212 -15.95 1.08 -15.80
N HIS A 213 -16.33 -0.19 -15.64
CA HIS A 213 -17.09 -0.67 -14.49
C HIS A 213 -16.93 -2.18 -14.32
N ILE A 214 -17.15 -2.66 -13.10
CA ILE A 214 -17.18 -4.07 -12.74
C ILE A 214 -18.54 -4.35 -12.12
N ASN A 215 -19.31 -5.28 -12.68
CA ASN A 215 -20.58 -5.71 -12.11
C ASN A 215 -20.38 -7.05 -11.41
N TRP A 216 -20.48 -7.05 -10.09
CA TRP A 216 -20.53 -8.27 -9.30
C TRP A 216 -21.98 -8.65 -9.02
N TYR A 217 -22.40 -9.80 -9.53
CA TYR A 217 -23.76 -10.32 -9.34
C TYR A 217 -23.83 -11.08 -8.02
N LYS A 218 -24.12 -10.39 -6.91
CA LYS A 218 -24.25 -11.01 -5.58
C LYS A 218 -25.59 -11.70 -5.44
N LYS A 219 -25.68 -12.61 -4.47
CA LYS A 219 -26.97 -13.22 -4.06
C LYS A 219 -27.99 -12.16 -3.62
N THR A 220 -27.53 -11.02 -3.11
CA THR A 220 -28.37 -9.92 -2.60
C THR A 220 -28.64 -8.80 -3.60
N GLY A 221 -28.07 -8.87 -4.81
CA GLY A 221 -28.21 -7.83 -5.84
C GLY A 221 -26.89 -7.52 -6.55
N ILE A 222 -26.94 -6.59 -7.51
CA ILE A 222 -25.75 -6.20 -8.28
C ILE A 222 -24.97 -5.14 -7.51
N GLN A 223 -23.67 -5.37 -7.31
CA GLN A 223 -22.75 -4.38 -6.78
C GLN A 223 -21.78 -3.95 -7.88
N THR A 224 -21.74 -2.64 -8.17
CA THR A 224 -20.90 -2.08 -9.24
C THR A 224 -19.70 -1.34 -8.69
N PHE A 225 -18.53 -1.59 -9.27
CA PHE A 225 -17.26 -0.92 -8.95
C PHE A 225 -16.72 -0.17 -10.16
N VAL A 226 -15.88 0.84 -9.95
CA VAL A 226 -15.21 1.57 -11.04
C VAL A 226 -13.73 1.21 -11.16
N LYS A 227 -13.15 0.55 -10.16
CA LYS A 227 -11.75 0.09 -10.17
C LYS A 227 -11.63 -1.32 -9.61
N LYS A 228 -10.67 -2.10 -10.12
CA LYS A 228 -10.30 -3.42 -9.56
C LYS A 228 -9.84 -3.31 -8.09
N THR A 229 -9.18 -2.20 -7.75
CA THR A 229 -8.77 -1.89 -6.36
C THR A 229 -9.94 -1.91 -5.38
N ASP A 230 -11.11 -1.43 -5.78
CA ASP A 230 -12.25 -1.28 -4.88
C ASP A 230 -12.76 -2.64 -4.38
N ILE A 231 -12.66 -3.69 -5.22
CA ILE A 231 -13.03 -5.07 -4.86
C ILE A 231 -12.08 -5.63 -3.80
N LYS A 232 -10.77 -5.47 -4.04
CA LYS A 232 -9.73 -5.90 -3.10
C LYS A 232 -9.88 -5.18 -1.75
N GLN A 233 -10.09 -3.87 -1.79
CA GLN A 233 -10.29 -3.04 -0.59
C GLN A 233 -11.58 -3.39 0.17
N LEU A 234 -12.66 -3.74 -0.53
CA LEU A 234 -13.88 -4.19 0.11
C LEU A 234 -13.64 -5.44 0.95
N TRP A 235 -12.92 -6.43 0.40
CA TRP A 235 -12.59 -7.65 1.14
C TRP A 235 -11.66 -7.38 2.31
N LEU A 236 -10.55 -6.64 2.10
CA LEU A 236 -9.62 -6.29 3.16
C LEU A 236 -10.31 -5.50 4.29
N SER A 237 -11.26 -4.62 3.96
CA SER A 237 -12.07 -3.88 4.97
C SER A 237 -12.93 -4.85 5.78
N SER A 238 -13.54 -5.84 5.12
CA SER A 238 -14.36 -6.84 5.81
C SER A 238 -13.54 -7.66 6.81
N ILE A 239 -12.29 -8.01 6.47
CA ILE A 239 -11.35 -8.70 7.37
C ILE A 239 -11.03 -7.82 8.59
N GLN A 240 -10.75 -6.53 8.40
CA GLN A 240 -10.50 -5.60 9.51
C GLN A 240 -11.66 -5.56 10.50
N SER A 241 -12.89 -5.52 9.99
CA SER A 241 -14.12 -5.44 10.77
C SER A 241 -14.65 -6.76 11.32
N GLN A 242 -14.03 -7.90 10.98
CA GLN A 242 -14.60 -9.23 11.29
C GLN A 242 -14.67 -9.52 12.80
N ASN A 243 -13.78 -8.93 13.59
CA ASN A 243 -13.72 -9.08 15.04
C ASN A 243 -12.92 -7.92 15.67
N ASP A 244 -12.93 -7.82 17.00
CA ASP A 244 -12.20 -6.78 17.75
C ASP A 244 -10.75 -7.18 18.09
N ARG A 245 -10.25 -8.33 17.61
CA ARG A 245 -8.86 -8.73 17.83
C ARG A 245 -7.92 -7.83 17.05
N LEU A 246 -6.73 -7.66 17.60
CA LEU A 246 -5.63 -6.99 16.93
C LEU A 246 -5.23 -7.75 15.67
N LYS A 247 -4.97 -7.01 14.58
CA LYS A 247 -4.60 -7.57 13.28
C LYS A 247 -3.34 -6.90 12.77
N LEU A 248 -2.40 -7.69 12.28
CA LEU A 248 -1.27 -7.18 11.49
C LEU A 248 -1.50 -7.54 10.03
N MET A 249 -1.73 -6.54 9.20
CA MET A 249 -1.86 -6.70 7.74
C MET A 249 -0.59 -6.20 7.08
N MET A 250 0.15 -7.10 6.45
CA MET A 250 1.47 -6.82 5.90
C MET A 250 1.51 -7.09 4.40
N THR A 251 1.94 -6.12 3.59
CA THR A 251 2.20 -6.36 2.17
C THR A 251 3.57 -6.98 1.98
N GLU A 252 3.61 -8.08 1.24
CA GLU A 252 4.83 -8.77 0.80
C GLU A 252 5.22 -8.33 -0.62
N ASP A 253 4.25 -7.91 -1.42
CA ASP A 253 4.40 -7.44 -2.81
C ASP A 253 4.00 -5.96 -2.93
N ARG A 254 4.85 -5.18 -3.61
CA ARG A 254 4.69 -3.73 -3.77
C ARG A 254 3.46 -3.35 -4.59
N ASP A 255 3.04 -4.19 -5.53
CA ASP A 255 1.82 -3.92 -6.32
C ASP A 255 0.54 -3.95 -5.46
N GLN A 256 0.63 -4.53 -4.25
CA GLN A 256 -0.48 -4.61 -3.31
C GLN A 256 -0.56 -3.42 -2.34
N ASP A 257 0.47 -2.59 -2.25
CA ASP A 257 0.52 -1.42 -1.33
C ASP A 257 -0.65 -0.48 -1.51
N ARG A 258 -1.01 -0.21 -2.77
CA ARG A 258 -2.14 0.65 -3.13
C ARG A 258 -3.49 0.10 -2.68
N HIS A 259 -3.58 -1.22 -2.45
CA HIS A 259 -4.79 -1.87 -1.99
C HIS A 259 -4.91 -1.72 -0.48
N LEU A 260 -3.85 -1.97 0.28
CA LEU A 260 -3.88 -1.88 1.76
C LEU A 260 -3.82 -0.42 2.27
N PHE A 261 -2.76 0.32 1.95
CA PHE A 261 -2.41 1.58 2.63
C PHE A 261 -3.27 2.79 2.21
N LYS A 262 -4.19 2.63 1.26
CA LYS A 262 -5.16 3.67 0.87
C LYS A 262 -6.51 3.51 1.56
N MET A 263 -6.68 2.46 2.33
CA MET A 263 -7.90 2.22 3.09
C MET A 263 -7.85 3.00 4.39
N GLU A 264 -9.02 3.35 4.91
CA GLU A 264 -9.12 3.78 6.30
C GLU A 264 -8.69 2.63 7.20
N GLN A 265 -7.80 2.92 8.15
CA GLN A 265 -7.23 1.95 9.06
C GLN A 265 -8.11 1.86 10.32
N SER A 266 -8.57 0.65 10.66
CA SER A 266 -9.24 0.40 11.95
C SER A 266 -8.27 0.57 13.12
N GLU A 267 -8.77 1.00 14.29
CA GLU A 267 -7.98 1.12 15.53
C GLU A 267 -7.32 -0.19 15.96
N THR A 268 -7.93 -1.34 15.61
CA THR A 268 -7.42 -2.68 15.94
C THR A 268 -6.52 -3.27 14.86
N THR A 269 -6.25 -2.54 13.78
CA THR A 269 -5.47 -3.03 12.64
C THR A 269 -4.19 -2.25 12.48
N TYR A 270 -3.08 -2.97 12.28
CA TYR A 270 -1.75 -2.44 12.01
C TYR A 270 -1.38 -2.71 10.55
N TYR A 271 -0.87 -1.71 9.88
CA TYR A 271 -0.42 -1.79 8.49
C TYR A 271 1.10 -1.84 8.43
N ALA A 272 1.61 -2.85 7.75
CA ALA A 272 3.04 -3.03 7.56
C ALA A 272 3.41 -3.35 6.12
N ALA A 273 4.68 -3.12 5.78
CA ALA A 273 5.29 -3.58 4.55
C ALA A 273 6.55 -4.39 4.86
N PHE A 274 6.79 -5.45 4.10
CA PHE A 274 8.08 -6.13 4.08
C PHE A 274 8.84 -5.79 2.79
N VAL A 275 10.08 -5.33 2.93
CA VAL A 275 10.95 -4.94 1.81
C VAL A 275 11.96 -6.06 1.54
N HIS A 276 11.84 -6.69 0.38
CA HIS A 276 12.67 -7.82 -0.05
C HIS A 276 13.89 -7.42 -0.86
N ASP A 277 13.75 -6.39 -1.70
CA ASP A 277 14.72 -6.07 -2.75
C ASP A 277 15.15 -4.61 -2.69
N ALA A 278 16.21 -4.28 -3.44
CA ALA A 278 16.64 -2.91 -3.65
C ALA A 278 15.55 -2.07 -4.35
N HIS A 279 15.43 -0.81 -3.93
CA HIS A 279 14.44 0.16 -4.44
C HIS A 279 15.03 1.17 -5.44
N TYR A 280 16.34 1.14 -5.68
CA TYR A 280 17.05 1.85 -6.74
C TYR A 280 18.35 1.10 -7.10
N GLU A 281 18.95 1.43 -8.24
CA GLU A 281 20.22 0.85 -8.72
C GLU A 281 21.44 1.69 -8.29
N GLU A 282 21.60 2.89 -8.84
CA GLU A 282 22.74 3.79 -8.57
C GLU A 282 22.33 5.11 -7.93
N ASP A 283 21.23 5.71 -8.39
CA ASP A 283 20.74 7.02 -7.95
C ASP A 283 19.59 6.85 -6.95
N PRO A 284 19.74 7.26 -5.67
CA PRO A 284 18.69 7.20 -4.66
C PRO A 284 17.44 8.04 -4.99
N HIS A 285 17.53 8.94 -5.97
CA HIS A 285 16.38 9.71 -6.46
C HIS A 285 15.58 9.01 -7.56
N GLN A 286 16.12 7.93 -8.15
CA GLN A 286 15.48 7.15 -9.20
C GLN A 286 14.89 5.86 -8.63
N ILE A 287 13.90 6.05 -7.77
CA ILE A 287 13.17 4.94 -7.15
C ILE A 287 12.41 4.16 -8.21
N TYR A 288 12.54 2.82 -8.18
CA TYR A 288 11.76 1.96 -9.05
C TYR A 288 10.27 2.19 -8.87
N SER A 289 9.55 2.28 -9.99
CA SER A 289 8.14 2.69 -10.01
C SER A 289 7.24 1.88 -9.08
N GLN A 290 7.52 0.59 -8.90
CA GLN A 290 6.81 -0.30 -7.97
C GLN A 290 6.87 0.15 -6.49
N TYR A 291 7.99 0.74 -6.06
CA TYR A 291 8.15 1.27 -4.70
C TYR A 291 7.53 2.65 -4.50
N GLY A 292 7.08 3.30 -5.58
CA GLY A 292 6.53 4.65 -5.54
C GLY A 292 5.32 4.79 -4.60
N GLU A 293 4.47 3.76 -4.52
CA GLU A 293 3.35 3.77 -3.59
C GLU A 293 3.82 3.59 -2.13
N LEU A 294 4.67 2.62 -1.83
CA LEU A 294 5.21 2.44 -0.47
C LEU A 294 5.84 3.73 0.05
N PHE A 295 6.73 4.35 -0.72
CA PHE A 295 7.47 5.54 -0.31
C PHE A 295 6.54 6.73 -0.06
N LYS A 296 5.51 6.86 -0.89
CA LYS A 296 4.45 7.85 -0.70
C LYS A 296 3.69 7.61 0.61
N GLN A 297 3.42 6.36 0.97
CA GLN A 297 2.66 6.04 2.19
C GLN A 297 3.51 6.16 3.47
N ILE A 298 4.81 5.85 3.38
CA ILE A 298 5.80 6.14 4.44
C ILE A 298 5.83 7.64 4.72
N ARG A 299 5.99 8.48 3.69
CA ARG A 299 5.98 9.94 3.83
C ARG A 299 4.68 10.50 4.41
N LYS A 300 3.55 9.84 4.13
CA LYS A 300 2.23 10.18 4.67
C LYS A 300 1.97 9.56 6.05
N GLN A 301 2.94 8.85 6.61
CA GLN A 301 2.88 8.20 7.91
C GLN A 301 1.66 7.27 8.06
N GLN A 302 1.31 6.55 6.99
CA GLN A 302 0.15 5.64 6.91
C GLN A 302 0.47 4.19 7.29
N LEU A 303 1.74 3.90 7.61
CA LEU A 303 2.18 2.59 8.07
C LEU A 303 2.54 2.65 9.56
N ASP A 304 2.38 1.51 10.23
CA ASP A 304 2.87 1.29 11.60
C ASP A 304 4.23 0.63 11.62
N ALA A 305 4.60 -0.08 10.55
CA ALA A 305 5.90 -0.73 10.43
C ALA A 305 6.37 -0.87 8.98
N VAL A 306 7.69 -0.79 8.78
CA VAL A 306 8.37 -1.29 7.59
C VAL A 306 9.46 -2.24 8.05
N PHE A 307 9.37 -3.49 7.61
CA PHE A 307 10.30 -4.55 7.94
C PHE A 307 11.30 -4.76 6.81
N PHE A 308 12.56 -4.95 7.17
CA PHE A 308 13.67 -5.18 6.25
C PHE A 308 14.36 -6.49 6.58
N GLY A 309 14.47 -7.38 5.59
CA GLY A 309 15.25 -8.62 5.74
C GLY A 309 16.76 -8.43 5.68
N ASP A 310 17.21 -7.29 5.14
CA ASP A 310 18.62 -6.93 4.97
C ASP A 310 18.84 -5.50 5.47
N THR A 311 19.84 -5.31 6.34
CA THR A 311 20.26 -4.00 6.85
C THR A 311 20.57 -3.02 5.73
N LYS A 312 21.15 -3.48 4.61
CA LYS A 312 21.46 -2.62 3.47
C LYS A 312 20.19 -1.98 2.89
N HIS A 313 19.11 -2.74 2.75
CA HIS A 313 17.84 -2.20 2.25
C HIS A 313 17.27 -1.15 3.21
N LYS A 314 17.38 -1.37 4.52
CA LYS A 314 16.99 -0.38 5.52
C LYS A 314 17.79 0.92 5.36
N GLU A 315 19.11 0.82 5.35
CA GLU A 315 20.01 1.98 5.19
C GLU A 315 19.74 2.74 3.89
N ASP A 316 19.48 2.02 2.80
CA ASP A 316 19.18 2.63 1.50
C ASP A 316 17.81 3.34 1.49
N VAL A 317 16.81 2.85 2.24
CA VAL A 317 15.54 3.58 2.41
C VAL A 317 15.75 4.81 3.29
N GLU A 318 16.51 4.70 4.37
CA GLU A 318 16.83 5.80 5.28
C GLU A 318 17.63 6.92 4.60
N LYS A 319 18.49 6.60 3.63
CA LYS A 319 19.16 7.62 2.80
C LYS A 319 18.16 8.49 2.03
N VAL A 320 17.01 7.95 1.65
CA VAL A 320 16.01 8.64 0.83
C VAL A 320 14.92 9.29 1.67
N LEU A 321 14.50 8.65 2.75
CA LEU A 321 13.34 9.03 3.56
C LEU A 321 13.71 9.52 4.97
N GLY A 322 15.00 9.46 5.33
CA GLY A 322 15.46 9.65 6.70
C GLY A 322 15.19 8.45 7.59
N GLU A 323 15.80 8.45 8.76
CA GLU A 323 15.50 7.49 9.83
C GLU A 323 14.05 7.66 10.31
N GLN A 324 13.39 6.53 10.56
CA GLN A 324 12.00 6.50 11.02
C GLN A 324 11.88 5.57 12.23
N ALA A 325 11.06 5.94 13.21
CA ALA A 325 10.84 5.14 14.42
C ALA A 325 10.26 3.74 14.13
N TYR A 326 9.59 3.58 12.99
CA TYR A 326 8.88 2.37 12.57
C TYR A 326 9.63 1.57 11.49
N PHE A 327 10.95 1.77 11.35
CA PHE A 327 11.80 0.96 10.46
C PHE A 327 12.55 -0.12 11.25
N TYR A 328 12.20 -1.38 10.98
CA TYR A 328 12.70 -2.53 11.72
C TYR A 328 13.53 -3.44 10.83
N HIS A 329 14.76 -3.73 11.25
CA HIS A 329 15.54 -4.80 10.64
C HIS A 329 15.14 -6.12 11.31
N VAL A 330 14.72 -7.09 10.52
CA VAL A 330 14.30 -8.39 10.99
C VAL A 330 14.88 -9.47 10.08
N SER A 331 15.98 -10.07 10.53
CA SER A 331 16.58 -11.21 9.85
C SER A 331 15.57 -12.36 9.82
N SER A 332 15.37 -12.98 8.66
CA SER A 332 14.32 -13.98 8.41
C SER A 332 14.41 -15.27 9.25
N HIS A 333 15.47 -15.43 10.04
CA HIS A 333 15.76 -16.64 10.80
C HIS A 333 15.78 -16.42 12.33
N GLU A 334 15.63 -15.19 12.81
CA GLU A 334 15.77 -14.87 14.24
C GLU A 334 14.43 -14.46 14.84
N MET A 335 13.74 -15.44 15.44
CA MET A 335 12.47 -15.20 16.14
C MET A 335 12.51 -14.13 17.24
N PRO A 336 13.60 -14.01 18.03
CA PRO A 336 13.71 -12.91 18.99
C PRO A 336 13.66 -11.52 18.33
N ALA A 337 14.22 -11.38 17.12
CA ALA A 337 14.20 -10.12 16.39
C ALA A 337 12.79 -9.78 15.90
N TRP A 338 12.06 -10.76 15.35
CA TRP A 338 10.65 -10.60 14.97
C TRP A 338 9.78 -10.14 16.13
N ASN A 339 9.91 -10.85 17.24
CA ASN A 339 9.11 -10.59 18.42
C ASN A 339 9.40 -9.20 19.04
N THR A 340 10.68 -8.84 19.11
CA THR A 340 11.11 -7.50 19.55
C THR A 340 10.53 -6.42 18.63
N ALA A 341 10.63 -6.60 17.31
CA ALA A 341 10.12 -5.62 16.35
C ALA A 341 8.59 -5.45 16.44
N LEU A 342 7.85 -6.54 16.68
CA LEU A 342 6.40 -6.48 16.84
C LEU A 342 5.97 -5.76 18.12
N HIS A 343 6.65 -6.00 19.25
CA HIS A 343 6.40 -5.24 20.47
C HIS A 343 6.74 -3.75 20.31
N GLN A 344 7.88 -3.44 19.69
CA GLN A 344 8.26 -2.07 19.39
C GLN A 344 7.25 -1.38 18.46
N MET A 345 6.65 -2.09 17.51
CA MET A 345 5.57 -1.56 16.67
C MET A 345 4.34 -1.18 17.50
N LEU A 346 3.90 -2.07 18.40
CA LEU A 346 2.75 -1.80 19.28
C LEU A 346 3.02 -0.58 20.17
N ASP A 347 4.18 -0.55 20.81
CA ASP A 347 4.61 0.57 21.68
C ASP A 347 4.70 1.88 20.90
N ASN A 348 5.24 1.84 19.68
CA ASN A 348 5.34 3.02 18.83
C ASN A 348 3.97 3.57 18.45
N ARG A 349 2.97 2.72 18.16
CA ARG A 349 1.61 3.18 17.91
C ARG A 349 1.02 3.88 19.14
N ILE A 350 1.20 3.31 20.33
CA ILE A 350 0.74 3.91 21.59
C ILE A 350 1.38 5.29 21.80
N ARG A 351 2.71 5.39 21.68
CA ARG A 351 3.45 6.66 21.83
C ARG A 351 3.01 7.70 20.80
N LYS A 352 2.77 7.28 19.55
CA LYS A 352 2.27 8.17 18.49
C LYS A 352 0.86 8.67 18.78
N ASP A 353 -0.01 7.81 19.31
CA ASP A 353 -1.37 8.19 19.68
C ASP A 353 -1.39 9.11 20.91
N GLU A 354 -0.48 8.91 21.88
CA GLU A 354 -0.27 9.83 23.00
C GLU A 354 0.21 11.21 22.50
N LEU A 355 1.20 11.24 21.61
CA LEU A 355 1.65 12.47 20.97
C LEU A 355 0.51 13.15 20.20
N ARG A 356 -0.31 12.39 19.46
CA ARG A 356 -1.47 12.93 18.74
C ARG A 356 -2.49 13.56 19.68
N ARG A 357 -2.83 12.92 20.81
CA ARG A 357 -3.73 13.51 21.83
C ARG A 357 -3.18 14.81 22.41
N PHE A 358 -1.86 14.92 22.55
CA PHE A 358 -1.19 16.15 22.97
C PHE A 358 -1.28 17.24 21.88
N VAL A 359 -0.99 16.89 20.62
CA VAL A 359 -1.09 17.79 19.47
C VAL A 359 -2.52 18.29 19.24
N ASP A 360 -3.53 17.45 19.41
CA ASP A 360 -4.94 17.82 19.23
C ASP A 360 -5.42 18.89 20.22
N ARG A 361 -4.75 19.02 21.38
CA ARG A 361 -5.00 20.10 22.35
C ARG A 361 -4.32 21.40 21.93
N MET A 362 -3.15 21.31 21.30
CA MET A 362 -2.39 22.49 20.85
C MET A 362 -2.83 22.89 19.45
N LYS A 363 -3.80 23.80 19.38
CA LYS A 363 -4.30 24.28 18.08
C LYS A 363 -3.47 25.44 17.54
N TRP A 364 -2.64 25.16 16.54
CA TRP A 364 -1.94 26.18 15.76
C TRP A 364 -2.79 26.66 14.58
N VAL A 365 -2.84 27.98 14.39
CA VAL A 365 -3.55 28.60 13.27
C VAL A 365 -2.68 29.63 12.56
N LEU A 366 -2.91 29.78 11.26
CA LEU A 366 -2.37 30.90 10.48
C LEU A 366 -3.26 32.12 10.69
N ARG A 367 -2.68 33.18 11.22
CA ARG A 367 -3.36 34.46 11.50
C ARG A 367 -3.17 35.48 10.39
N ASP A 368 -1.94 35.62 9.90
CA ASP A 368 -1.64 36.56 8.81
C ASP A 368 -0.52 36.03 7.90
N LEU A 369 -0.50 36.55 6.67
CA LEU A 369 0.41 36.19 5.61
C LEU A 369 0.91 37.45 4.90
N SER A 370 2.22 37.54 4.72
CA SER A 370 2.84 38.54 3.84
C SER A 370 3.90 37.90 2.94
N SER A 371 4.28 38.61 1.88
CA SER A 371 5.32 38.18 0.97
C SER A 371 6.17 39.35 0.52
N GLU A 372 7.49 39.25 0.71
CA GLU A 372 8.45 40.25 0.29
C GLU A 372 9.66 39.57 -0.34
N HIS A 373 10.18 40.09 -1.45
CA HIS A 373 11.43 39.62 -2.07
C HIS A 373 11.55 38.08 -2.25
N HIS A 374 10.47 37.41 -2.69
CA HIS A 374 10.38 35.93 -2.83
C HIS A 374 10.42 35.13 -1.53
N VAL A 375 10.26 35.80 -0.38
CA VAL A 375 10.12 35.20 0.94
C VAL A 375 8.66 35.26 1.34
N LEU A 376 8.13 34.15 1.83
CA LEU A 376 6.81 34.08 2.44
C LEU A 376 6.96 34.18 3.94
N HIS A 377 6.18 35.06 4.55
CA HIS A 377 6.14 35.25 6.00
C HIS A 377 4.75 34.84 6.50
N LEU A 378 4.71 33.89 7.43
CA LEU A 378 3.50 33.35 8.03
C LEU A 378 3.50 33.70 9.52
N GLN A 379 2.51 34.45 9.96
CA GLN A 379 2.29 34.72 11.37
C GLN A 379 1.35 33.67 11.95
N LEU A 380 1.87 32.87 12.88
CA LEU A 380 1.14 31.80 13.53
C LEU A 380 0.63 32.25 14.91
N GLU A 381 -0.41 31.57 15.39
CA GLU A 381 -0.97 31.74 16.72
C GLU A 381 -1.33 30.37 17.32
N VAL A 382 -1.11 30.21 18.62
CA VAL A 382 -1.49 29.01 19.40
C VAL A 382 -2.66 29.37 20.28
N LYS A 383 -3.76 28.61 20.19
CA LYS A 383 -5.01 28.93 20.92
C LYS A 383 -5.12 28.37 22.33
N ASP A 384 -4.21 27.48 22.74
CA ASP A 384 -4.25 26.83 24.05
C ASP A 384 -2.86 26.82 24.72
N GLU A 385 -2.81 26.76 26.05
CA GLU A 385 -1.59 26.91 26.83
C GLU A 385 -0.65 25.70 26.75
N MET A 386 0.65 25.97 26.63
CA MET A 386 1.71 24.97 26.71
C MET A 386 1.91 24.51 28.16
N SER A 387 1.28 23.41 28.55
CA SER A 387 1.68 22.68 29.76
C SER A 387 2.39 21.37 29.37
N HIS A 388 3.71 21.32 29.56
CA HIS A 388 4.58 20.14 29.48
C HIS A 388 5.01 19.63 28.09
N ALA A 389 5.85 20.40 27.38
CA ALA A 389 6.42 20.00 26.09
C ALA A 389 7.95 19.94 26.06
N ASP A 390 8.63 19.70 27.19
CA ASP A 390 10.10 19.83 27.31
C ASP A 390 10.90 18.84 26.43
N HIS A 391 10.22 17.91 25.74
CA HIS A 391 10.83 16.87 24.91
C HIS A 391 10.22 16.75 23.50
N VAL A 392 9.48 17.77 23.03
CA VAL A 392 8.89 17.79 21.68
C VAL A 392 9.44 18.95 20.88
N GLN A 393 10.11 18.64 19.76
CA GLN A 393 10.50 19.63 18.77
C GLN A 393 9.28 20.01 17.92
N ILE A 394 9.03 21.31 17.77
CA ILE A 394 7.93 21.85 16.98
C ILE A 394 8.53 22.64 15.81
N ASP A 395 8.26 22.18 14.59
CA ASP A 395 8.70 22.83 13.36
C ASP A 395 7.51 23.13 12.44
N PHE A 396 7.75 23.98 11.44
CA PHE A 396 6.87 24.19 10.32
C PHE A 396 7.37 23.42 9.10
N ALA A 397 6.47 22.69 8.42
CA ALA A 397 6.84 21.93 7.23
C ALA A 397 5.78 22.03 6.13
N GLY A 398 6.23 22.05 4.87
CA GLY A 398 5.40 22.03 3.68
C GLY A 398 5.67 20.78 2.85
N TYR A 399 4.63 20.01 2.58
CA TYR A 399 4.72 18.73 1.87
C TYR A 399 3.99 18.75 0.54
N ASP A 400 4.53 18.02 -0.45
CA ASP A 400 3.83 17.73 -1.69
C ASP A 400 2.53 16.97 -1.41
N ARG A 401 1.39 17.52 -1.82
CA ARG A 401 0.07 16.91 -1.58
C ARG A 401 -0.06 15.48 -2.14
N VAL A 402 0.51 15.25 -3.33
CA VAL A 402 0.34 14.01 -4.07
C VAL A 402 1.30 12.95 -3.53
N ASN A 403 2.57 13.30 -3.35
CA ASN A 403 3.68 12.39 -3.07
C ASN A 403 4.07 12.33 -1.59
N GLY A 404 3.63 13.30 -0.79
CA GLY A 404 3.99 13.43 0.63
C GLY A 404 5.44 13.90 0.86
N ALA A 405 6.20 14.22 -0.18
CA ALA A 405 7.60 14.62 -0.04
C ALA A 405 7.72 15.99 0.66
N GLU A 406 8.66 16.12 1.59
CA GLU A 406 8.97 17.40 2.21
C GLU A 406 9.57 18.35 1.16
N ILE A 407 8.97 19.53 1.02
CA ILE A 407 9.41 20.57 0.09
C ILE A 407 10.12 21.69 0.85
N ILE A 408 9.60 22.04 2.03
CA ILE A 408 10.08 23.12 2.90
C ILE A 408 10.03 22.62 4.35
N ALA A 409 11.07 22.90 5.12
CA ALA A 409 11.08 22.79 6.58
C ALA A 409 11.72 24.05 7.17
N GLN A 410 11.11 24.60 8.21
CA GLN A 410 11.63 25.75 8.95
C GLN A 410 11.28 25.63 10.43
N THR A 411 12.18 26.11 11.27
CA THR A 411 11.90 26.29 12.70
C THR A 411 10.95 27.48 12.89
N ILE A 412 10.03 27.34 13.84
CA ILE A 412 9.15 28.44 14.27
C ILE A 412 9.94 29.32 15.24
N ASP A 413 10.00 30.63 14.99
CA ASP A 413 10.71 31.53 15.88
C ASP A 413 9.93 31.85 17.17
N GLU A 414 10.59 32.54 18.10
CA GLU A 414 10.02 32.92 19.40
C GLU A 414 8.78 33.84 19.29
N ASN A 415 8.58 34.49 18.14
CA ASN A 415 7.43 35.35 17.87
C ASN A 415 6.34 34.63 17.05
N HIS A 416 6.45 33.30 16.91
CA HIS A 416 5.57 32.47 16.08
C HIS A 416 5.53 32.91 14.61
N LEU A 417 6.61 33.50 14.12
CA LEU A 417 6.77 33.88 12.72
C LEU A 417 7.58 32.80 12.01
N VAL A 418 7.10 32.40 10.84
CA VAL A 418 7.82 31.49 9.94
C VAL A 418 8.10 32.19 8.63
N SER A 419 9.37 32.24 8.24
CA SER A 419 9.81 32.88 7.01
C SER A 419 10.57 31.88 6.15
N PHE A 420 10.17 31.71 4.88
CA PHE A 420 10.92 30.83 3.97
C PHE A 420 11.03 31.41 2.56
N PRO A 421 12.23 31.31 1.95
CA PRO A 421 12.46 31.78 0.59
C PRO A 421 11.90 30.77 -0.42
N ILE A 422 10.73 31.07 -0.99
CA ILE A 422 10.10 30.23 -2.03
C ILE A 422 11.00 30.14 -3.28
N GLY A 423 11.73 31.22 -3.57
CA GLY A 423 12.66 31.29 -4.70
C GLY A 423 13.97 30.53 -4.52
N HIS A 424 14.23 29.95 -3.34
CA HIS A 424 15.52 29.33 -3.04
C HIS A 424 15.79 28.09 -3.89
N PHE A 425 17.05 27.93 -4.31
CA PHE A 425 17.47 26.85 -5.20
C PHE A 425 17.07 25.46 -4.70
N GLN A 426 17.23 25.19 -3.39
CA GLN A 426 16.87 23.90 -2.81
C GLN A 426 15.35 23.62 -2.89
N THR A 427 14.52 24.64 -2.62
CA THR A 427 13.06 24.52 -2.71
C THR A 427 12.62 24.28 -4.15
N LYS A 428 13.19 25.02 -5.12
CA LYS A 428 12.95 24.80 -6.55
C LYS A 428 13.35 23.40 -7.00
N LYS A 429 14.54 22.94 -6.58
CA LYS A 429 15.03 21.59 -6.85
C LYS A 429 14.07 20.52 -6.32
N ASN A 430 13.60 20.66 -5.07
CA ASN A 430 12.65 19.71 -4.48
C ASN A 430 11.29 19.69 -5.22
N ILE A 431 10.80 20.87 -5.64
CA ILE A 431 9.57 21.00 -6.45
C ILE A 431 9.73 20.31 -7.80
N GLU A 432 10.86 20.53 -8.49
CA GLU A 432 11.15 19.94 -9.81
C GLU A 432 11.27 18.42 -9.72
N ILE A 433 12.05 17.90 -8.77
CA ILE A 433 12.25 16.45 -8.56
C ILE A 433 10.92 15.75 -8.30
N ASN A 434 10.05 16.34 -7.49
CA ASN A 434 8.76 15.74 -7.11
C ASN A 434 7.61 16.10 -8.07
N GLN A 435 7.86 16.92 -9.09
CA GLN A 435 6.84 17.47 -9.99
C GLN A 435 5.68 18.13 -9.22
N THR A 436 6.01 18.85 -8.15
CA THR A 436 5.05 19.36 -7.17
C THR A 436 4.17 20.46 -7.76
N LYS A 437 2.84 20.26 -7.68
CA LYS A 437 1.85 21.28 -8.07
C LYS A 437 1.24 22.01 -6.88
N PHE A 438 1.12 21.31 -5.75
CA PHE A 438 0.49 21.83 -4.54
C PHE A 438 1.28 21.40 -3.33
N VAL A 439 1.57 22.37 -2.47
CA VAL A 439 2.21 22.18 -1.17
C VAL A 439 1.18 22.41 -0.08
N ASP A 440 1.13 21.46 0.83
CA ASP A 440 0.27 21.42 1.99
C ASP A 440 1.14 21.66 3.24
N PHE A 441 0.84 22.71 4.01
CA PHE A 441 1.62 23.09 5.22
C PHE A 441 1.08 22.55 6.54
N TYR A 442 1.99 22.14 7.41
CA TYR A 442 1.71 21.50 8.68
C TYR A 442 2.62 22.05 9.77
N ILE A 443 2.14 21.99 11.01
CA ILE A 443 3.00 22.02 12.20
C ILE A 443 3.41 20.57 12.48
N ARG A 444 4.72 20.34 12.54
CA ARG A 444 5.32 19.04 12.78
C ARG A 444 5.79 18.97 14.21
N PHE A 445 5.33 17.94 14.92
CA PHE A 445 5.74 17.62 16.28
C PHE A 445 6.60 16.37 16.24
N LYS A 446 7.83 16.46 16.75
CA LYS A 446 8.80 15.37 16.72
C LYS A 446 9.41 15.11 18.09
N THR A 447 9.43 13.86 18.53
CA THR A 447 10.11 13.45 19.78
C THR A 447 11.56 13.04 19.53
N VAL A 448 12.32 12.87 20.61
CA VAL A 448 13.69 12.34 20.56
C VAL A 448 13.73 10.91 20.01
N GLU A 449 12.70 10.09 20.25
CA GLU A 449 12.56 8.75 19.65
C GLU A 449 12.04 8.76 18.21
N LEU A 450 12.10 9.91 17.51
CA LEU A 450 11.66 10.08 16.13
C LEU A 450 10.15 9.84 15.91
N GLN A 451 9.32 9.88 16.96
CA GLN A 451 7.87 9.90 16.78
C GLN A 451 7.47 11.21 16.14
N GLU A 452 6.62 11.16 15.12
CA GLU A 452 6.20 12.33 14.36
C GLU A 452 4.68 12.37 14.21
N VAL A 453 4.09 13.53 14.51
CA VAL A 453 2.67 13.84 14.25
C VAL A 453 2.59 15.18 13.54
N LEU A 454 1.76 15.23 12.49
CA LEU A 454 1.53 16.42 11.68
C LEU A 454 0.14 17.01 11.95
N GLN A 455 0.09 18.28 12.34
CA GLN A 455 -1.15 19.07 12.42
C GLN A 455 -1.29 19.92 11.16
N ARG A 456 -2.39 19.75 10.43
CA ARG A 456 -2.69 20.56 9.24
C ARG A 456 -2.82 22.03 9.65
N LEU A 457 -2.13 22.94 8.96
CA LEU A 457 -2.22 24.36 9.29
C LEU A 457 -3.60 24.91 8.90
N GLU A 458 -4.43 25.15 9.90
CA GLU A 458 -5.72 25.83 9.74
C GLU A 458 -5.52 27.33 9.55
N VAL A 459 -6.49 27.97 8.91
CA VAL A 459 -6.51 29.41 8.69
C VAL A 459 -7.57 30.01 9.60
N GLU A 460 -7.20 31.02 10.38
CA GLU A 460 -8.15 31.76 11.18
C GLU A 460 -8.90 32.80 10.32
N GLY A 461 -10.21 32.60 10.16
CA GLY A 461 -11.05 33.42 9.28
C GLY A 461 -10.97 33.03 7.81
N GLU A 462 -11.44 33.91 6.93
CA GLU A 462 -11.17 33.76 5.49
C GLU A 462 -9.77 34.30 5.22
N LEU A 463 -8.93 33.49 4.58
CA LEU A 463 -7.65 33.94 4.05
C LEU A 463 -7.96 35.00 2.99
N LEU A 464 -7.93 36.25 3.44
CA LEU A 464 -8.16 37.49 2.73
C LEU A 464 -8.04 37.29 1.22
N THR A 465 -9.20 37.26 0.56
CA THR A 465 -9.35 37.24 -0.89
C THR A 465 -8.31 38.16 -1.54
N ASN A 466 -7.39 37.57 -2.30
CA ASN A 466 -6.47 38.24 -3.23
C ASN A 466 -5.22 38.96 -2.65
N LYS A 467 -4.27 38.22 -2.06
CA LYS A 467 -2.85 38.63 -2.13
C LYS A 467 -2.05 37.67 -3.02
N PRO A 468 -1.94 37.95 -4.34
CA PRO A 468 -1.03 37.24 -5.22
C PRO A 468 0.42 37.50 -4.75
N SER A 469 1.13 36.49 -4.26
CA SER A 469 2.60 36.51 -4.34
C SER A 469 2.99 35.99 -5.73
N SER A 470 2.66 36.78 -6.76
CA SER A 470 2.58 36.36 -8.17
C SER A 470 3.88 35.88 -8.83
N ILE A 471 4.99 35.84 -8.09
CA ILE A 471 6.31 35.60 -8.65
C ILE A 471 6.64 34.11 -8.75
N ASP A 472 6.30 33.28 -7.75
CA ASP A 472 6.62 31.83 -7.76
C ASP A 472 5.43 30.91 -7.40
N GLY A 473 4.23 31.43 -7.08
CA GLY A 473 3.03 30.61 -6.86
C GLY A 473 1.86 31.37 -6.22
N TRP A 474 0.87 30.64 -5.68
CA TRP A 474 -0.36 31.23 -5.12
C TRP A 474 -0.76 30.57 -3.80
N SER A 475 -0.79 31.35 -2.73
CA SER A 475 -1.33 30.96 -1.42
C SER A 475 -2.87 30.90 -1.49
N TYR A 476 -3.47 29.87 -0.88
CA TYR A 476 -4.92 29.72 -0.85
C TYR A 476 -5.41 28.91 0.35
N GLN A 477 -6.69 29.08 0.68
CA GLN A 477 -7.42 28.29 1.65
C GLN A 477 -8.17 27.16 0.94
N THR A 478 -8.02 25.94 1.44
CA THR A 478 -8.77 24.77 0.96
C THR A 478 -10.24 24.85 1.43
N LYS A 479 -11.11 24.02 0.84
CA LYS A 479 -12.52 23.90 1.27
C LYS A 479 -12.70 23.53 2.75
N GLN A 480 -11.69 22.90 3.35
CA GLN A 480 -11.68 22.49 4.75
C GLN A 480 -11.10 23.57 5.68
N GLY A 481 -10.80 24.77 5.16
CA GLY A 481 -10.24 25.86 5.95
C GLY A 481 -8.71 25.83 6.13
N ASN A 482 -8.01 24.87 5.52
CA ASN A 482 -6.56 24.70 5.66
C ASN A 482 -5.74 25.52 4.68
N TYR A 483 -4.52 25.90 5.08
CA TYR A 483 -3.56 26.64 4.25
C TYR A 483 -2.78 25.74 3.28
N SER A 484 -2.71 26.18 2.02
CA SER A 484 -1.95 25.51 0.96
C SER A 484 -1.33 26.53 0.00
N TRP A 485 -0.34 26.08 -0.75
CA TRP A 485 0.32 26.85 -1.79
C TRP A 485 0.30 26.09 -3.13
N LYS A 486 -0.07 26.78 -4.20
CA LYS A 486 -0.05 26.27 -5.57
C LYS A 486 1.22 26.78 -6.26
N VAL A 487 2.07 25.85 -6.68
CA VAL A 487 3.27 26.14 -7.46
C VAL A 487 2.88 26.65 -8.86
N LYS A 488 3.64 27.63 -9.38
CA LYS A 488 3.40 28.24 -10.69
C LYS A 488 3.93 27.39 -11.84
#